data_AF-A0A451GHR5-F1
#
_entry.id   AF-A0A451GHR5-F1
#
_cell.length_a   1.000
_cell.length_b   1.000
_cell.length_c   1.000
_cell.angle_alpha   90.00
_cell.angle_beta   90.00
_cell.angle_gamma   90.00
#
_symmetry.space_group_name_H-M   'P 1'
#
loop_
_entity.id
_entity.type
_entity.pdbx_description
1 polymer ?
#
loop_
_entity_poly.entity_id
_entity_poly.type
_entity_poly.pdbx_seq_one_letter_code
_entity_poly.pdbx_strand_id
1 'polypeptide(L)'
;MPEQAVLQEQGSRARRGPCPGTEVEKGAPGPRAGSPARAISLPLLRGLASGQEGPLSIHPGNLTGAAPRGLKGITRERRTTRRQRQGKIDREYLADVRRLPCVICDAFGFHQQSPTEAHHTICGCFGQDKTPDREAIPLCDGHHQGKFDRGRIAIHEDKALWQDHYGSDRDYIAITQDAVARLRGET
;
A
#
# COMPACT_ATOMS: atom_id res chain seq x y z
N MET A 1 -50.40 14.83 -37.53
CA MET A 1 -51.32 15.20 -36.43
C MET A 1 -52.33 14.07 -36.31
N PRO A 2 -52.64 13.55 -35.12
CA PRO A 2 -52.55 14.22 -33.83
C PRO A 2 -51.27 13.89 -33.02
N GLU A 3 -50.69 14.78 -32.20
CA GLU A 3 -51.23 15.38 -30.94
C GLU A 3 -51.25 14.30 -29.83
N GLN A 4 -50.62 14.40 -28.66
CA GLN A 4 -50.45 15.54 -27.75
C GLN A 4 -49.41 15.24 -26.64
N ALA A 5 -48.88 16.34 -26.07
CA ALA A 5 -48.51 16.65 -24.68
C ALA A 5 -47.59 15.71 -23.85
N VAL A 6 -46.43 16.15 -23.32
CA VAL A 6 -46.10 17.28 -22.40
C VAL A 6 -46.32 16.92 -20.90
N LEU A 7 -45.32 17.35 -20.09
CA LEU A 7 -45.09 17.27 -18.62
C LEU A 7 -44.02 16.21 -18.28
N GLN A 8 -42.73 16.52 -18.08
CA GLN A 8 -42.10 17.59 -17.27
C GLN A 8 -42.77 17.77 -15.91
N GLU A 9 -42.10 17.33 -14.84
CA GLU A 9 -41.58 18.20 -13.76
C GLU A 9 -41.07 17.39 -12.55
N GLN A 10 -39.81 17.68 -12.18
CA GLN A 10 -39.28 17.85 -10.82
C GLN A 10 -39.33 16.66 -9.83
N GLY A 11 -38.26 16.26 -9.15
CA GLY A 11 -37.12 17.00 -8.64
C GLY A 11 -37.01 16.70 -7.14
N SER A 12 -35.94 16.05 -6.70
CA SER A 12 -35.48 16.18 -5.30
C SER A 12 -33.99 15.90 -5.19
N ARG A 13 -33.21 16.95 -5.48
CA ARG A 13 -31.84 17.09 -5.01
C ARG A 13 -31.90 17.26 -3.49
N ALA A 14 -31.52 16.25 -2.74
CA ALA A 14 -31.22 16.40 -1.33
C ALA A 14 -30.01 17.34 -1.19
N ARG A 15 -30.28 18.56 -0.72
CA ARG A 15 -29.29 19.59 -0.44
C ARG A 15 -28.52 19.19 0.82
N ARG A 16 -27.19 19.17 0.71
CA ARG A 16 -26.26 19.13 1.84
C ARG A 16 -26.47 20.40 2.67
N GLY A 17 -26.82 20.25 3.94
CA GLY A 17 -26.87 21.34 4.90
C GLY A 17 -25.45 21.80 5.29
N PRO A 18 -25.23 23.10 5.55
CA PRO A 18 -23.97 23.58 6.10
C PRO A 18 -23.90 23.30 7.61
N CYS A 19 -22.75 22.77 8.06
CA CYS A 19 -22.41 22.70 9.48
C CYS A 19 -22.07 24.11 10.01
N PRO A 20 -22.61 24.54 11.16
CA PRO A 20 -22.25 25.82 11.76
C PRO A 20 -20.83 25.78 12.32
N GLY A 21 -20.11 26.87 12.09
CA GLY A 21 -18.73 27.07 12.48
C GLY A 21 -18.52 27.14 14.00
N THR A 22 -17.31 26.80 14.40
CA THR A 22 -16.73 27.28 15.65
C THR A 22 -15.39 27.91 15.31
N GLU A 23 -15.40 29.23 15.31
CA GLU A 23 -14.22 30.08 15.28
C GLU A 23 -13.52 29.94 16.64
N VAL A 24 -12.25 29.53 16.65
CA VAL A 24 -11.35 29.75 17.78
C VAL A 24 -10.04 30.32 17.24
N GLU A 25 -10.03 31.65 17.22
CA GLU A 25 -8.99 32.59 17.61
C GLU A 25 -7.51 32.13 17.56
N LYS A 26 -6.75 32.95 16.83
CA LYS A 26 -5.29 32.93 16.68
C LYS A 26 -4.63 33.41 17.97
N GLY A 27 -3.66 32.65 18.48
CA GLY A 27 -2.79 33.08 19.57
C GLY A 27 -1.36 32.58 19.41
N ALA A 28 -0.46 33.44 18.95
CA ALA A 28 1.00 33.33 19.06
C ALA A 28 1.57 34.76 19.01
N PRO A 29 2.82 35.05 19.45
CA PRO A 29 3.76 34.27 20.28
C PRO A 29 4.32 35.08 21.48
N GLY A 30 5.00 34.40 22.43
CA GLY A 30 5.77 35.04 23.51
C GLY A 30 7.06 34.28 23.83
N PRO A 31 8.22 34.95 24.05
CA PRO A 31 9.54 34.30 24.08
C PRO A 31 10.11 33.96 25.48
N ARG A 32 10.94 32.91 25.48
CA ARG A 32 12.25 32.70 26.16
C ARG A 32 12.36 32.83 27.69
N ALA A 33 12.73 31.71 28.31
CA ALA A 33 13.87 31.51 29.24
C ALA A 33 14.03 29.98 29.39
N GLY A 34 15.18 29.30 29.29
CA GLY A 34 16.53 29.68 29.68
C GLY A 34 16.84 29.13 31.07
N SER A 35 17.24 27.85 31.20
CA SER A 35 17.96 27.31 32.38
C SER A 35 18.31 25.81 32.24
N PRO A 36 19.30 25.30 33.00
CA PRO A 36 20.55 24.83 32.41
C PRO A 36 20.78 23.31 32.48
N ALA A 37 21.89 22.93 31.84
CA ALA A 37 22.53 21.63 31.81
C ALA A 37 22.45 20.82 33.11
N ARG A 38 22.16 19.53 32.96
CA ARG A 38 22.69 18.49 33.85
C ARG A 38 23.29 17.37 33.01
N ALA A 39 24.62 17.39 32.96
CA ALA A 39 25.43 16.25 32.58
C ALA A 39 25.22 15.15 33.62
N ILE A 40 24.69 14.01 33.21
CA ILE A 40 24.70 12.79 34.01
C ILE A 40 25.81 11.94 33.44
N SER A 41 26.95 11.95 34.14
CA SER A 41 28.04 11.00 33.96
C SER A 41 27.50 9.58 34.19
N LEU A 42 27.37 8.80 33.13
CA LEU A 42 27.30 7.35 33.27
C LEU A 42 28.73 6.78 33.37
N PRO A 43 29.00 5.91 34.35
CA PRO A 43 30.30 5.28 34.50
C PRO A 43 30.57 4.32 33.33
N LEU A 44 31.78 4.48 32.78
CA LEU A 44 32.46 3.56 31.88
C LEU A 44 32.66 2.20 32.59
N LEU A 45 31.71 1.27 32.45
CA LEU A 45 31.97 -0.13 32.78
C LEU A 45 32.69 -0.80 31.60
N ARG A 46 34.00 -0.97 31.79
CA ARG A 46 34.85 -1.95 31.11
C ARG A 46 34.24 -3.35 31.29
N GLY A 47 33.54 -3.83 30.28
CA GLY A 47 33.20 -5.24 30.11
C GLY A 47 34.39 -5.96 29.47
N LEU A 48 34.99 -6.88 30.23
CA LEU A 48 36.01 -7.81 29.78
C LEU A 48 35.50 -8.59 28.56
N ALA A 49 36.22 -8.49 27.45
CA ALA A 49 36.07 -9.42 26.33
C ALA A 49 36.61 -10.79 26.76
N SER A 50 35.74 -11.62 27.32
CA SER A 50 35.95 -13.06 27.32
C SER A 50 35.68 -13.55 25.90
N GLY A 51 36.75 -13.84 25.16
CA GLY A 51 36.67 -14.63 23.94
C GLY A 51 36.13 -16.02 24.29
N GLN A 52 34.83 -16.21 24.13
CA GLN A 52 34.25 -17.52 23.99
C GLN A 52 34.25 -17.84 22.49
N GLU A 53 35.27 -18.58 22.08
CA GLU A 53 35.28 -19.38 20.87
C GLU A 53 34.16 -20.43 21.01
N GLY A 54 32.91 -20.04 20.70
CA GLY A 54 31.82 -20.99 20.58
C GLY A 54 32.14 -21.97 19.44
N PRO A 55 31.92 -23.28 19.61
CA PRO A 55 32.18 -24.24 18.55
C PRO A 55 31.37 -23.84 17.32
N LEU A 56 32.07 -23.64 16.21
CA LEU A 56 31.47 -23.46 14.88
C LEU A 56 30.35 -24.49 14.75
N SER A 57 29.11 -23.99 14.67
CA SER A 57 27.95 -24.83 14.37
C SER A 57 28.14 -25.35 12.95
N ILE A 58 28.74 -26.52 12.83
CA ILE A 58 28.79 -27.28 11.58
C ILE A 58 27.35 -27.69 11.32
N HIS A 59 26.63 -26.88 10.53
CA HIS A 59 25.38 -27.31 9.94
C HIS A 59 25.67 -28.63 9.21
N PRO A 60 24.91 -29.71 9.44
CA PRO A 60 25.05 -30.93 8.64
C PRO A 60 24.51 -30.65 7.23
N GLY A 61 25.30 -29.95 6.43
CA GLY A 61 25.09 -29.79 5.00
C GLY A 61 25.33 -31.13 4.32
N ASN A 62 24.36 -31.54 3.50
CA ASN A 62 24.45 -32.62 2.51
C ASN A 62 25.17 -33.90 2.96
N LEU A 63 24.50 -34.70 3.79
CA LEU A 63 24.94 -36.03 4.25
C LEU A 63 25.30 -37.02 3.13
N THR A 64 24.98 -36.69 1.87
CA THR A 64 25.22 -37.55 0.70
C THR A 64 26.41 -37.11 -0.17
N GLY A 65 27.03 -35.96 0.10
CA GLY A 65 28.12 -35.43 -0.75
C GLY A 65 27.71 -35.07 -2.19
N ALA A 66 26.43 -35.24 -2.56
CA ALA A 66 25.92 -34.92 -3.89
C ALA A 66 26.01 -33.42 -4.17
N ALA A 67 26.66 -33.02 -5.26
CA ALA A 67 26.71 -31.61 -5.66
C ALA A 67 25.29 -30.98 -5.58
N PRO A 68 25.15 -29.73 -5.08
CA PRO A 68 23.85 -29.09 -5.02
C PRO A 68 23.25 -29.16 -6.42
N ARG A 69 22.03 -29.72 -6.52
CA ARG A 69 21.31 -29.77 -7.80
C ARG A 69 21.20 -28.34 -8.29
N GLY A 70 22.05 -27.96 -9.23
CA GLY A 70 22.08 -26.61 -9.78
C GLY A 70 20.67 -26.30 -10.27
N LEU A 71 20.01 -25.34 -9.63
CA LEU A 71 18.74 -24.81 -10.11
C LEU A 71 19.05 -24.21 -11.48
N LYS A 72 18.79 -24.97 -12.55
CA LYS A 72 18.91 -24.46 -13.91
C LYS A 72 18.10 -23.18 -13.97
N GLY A 73 18.73 -22.07 -14.34
CA GLY A 73 18.06 -20.79 -14.48
C GLY A 73 16.81 -20.92 -15.34
N ILE A 74 15.82 -20.06 -15.13
CA ILE A 74 14.60 -20.08 -15.94
C ILE A 74 14.96 -20.04 -17.43
N THR A 75 14.37 -20.95 -18.22
CA THR A 75 14.62 -20.99 -19.66
C THR A 75 14.18 -19.68 -20.30
N ARG A 76 14.79 -19.33 -21.45
CA ARG A 76 14.39 -18.15 -22.24
C ARG A 76 12.89 -18.17 -22.54
N GLU A 77 12.37 -19.33 -22.92
CA GLU A 77 10.95 -19.58 -23.18
C GLU A 77 10.08 -19.29 -21.95
N ARG A 78 10.45 -19.82 -20.77
CA ARG A 78 9.71 -19.56 -19.53
C ARG A 78 9.70 -18.08 -19.18
N ARG A 79 10.80 -17.37 -19.42
CA ARG A 79 10.90 -15.91 -19.22
C ARG A 79 9.99 -15.14 -20.19
N THR A 80 9.94 -15.54 -21.47
CA THR A 80 9.07 -14.89 -22.46
C THR A 80 7.60 -15.11 -22.13
N THR A 81 7.19 -16.33 -21.77
CA THR A 81 5.81 -16.63 -21.38
C THR A 81 5.41 -15.85 -20.13
N ARG A 82 6.30 -15.74 -19.13
CA ARG A 82 6.06 -14.90 -17.94
C ARG A 82 5.84 -13.44 -18.31
N ARG A 83 6.69 -12.89 -19.17
CA ARG A 83 6.56 -11.49 -19.63
C ARG A 83 5.28 -11.27 -20.43
N GLN A 84 4.85 -12.24 -21.23
CA GLN A 84 3.57 -12.18 -21.95
C GLN A 84 2.39 -12.14 -20.99
N ARG A 85 2.39 -12.98 -19.94
CA ARG A 85 1.35 -12.98 -18.88
C ARG A 85 1.31 -11.68 -18.08
N GLN A 86 2.48 -11.08 -17.83
CA GLN A 86 2.62 -9.79 -17.15
C GLN A 86 2.05 -8.61 -17.98
N GLY A 87 1.93 -8.78 -19.30
CA GLY A 87 1.57 -7.70 -20.21
C GLY A 87 2.70 -6.68 -20.41
N LYS A 88 2.36 -5.61 -21.13
CA LYS A 88 3.26 -4.47 -21.34
C LYS A 88 3.37 -3.66 -20.04
N ILE A 89 4.59 -3.22 -19.72
CA ILE A 89 4.81 -2.30 -18.60
C ILE A 89 4.17 -0.96 -18.95
N ASP A 90 3.24 -0.51 -18.12
CA ASP A 90 2.51 0.76 -18.28
C ASP A 90 2.90 1.71 -17.14
N ARG A 91 4.03 2.39 -17.34
CA ARG A 91 4.62 3.28 -16.33
C ARG A 91 3.73 4.49 -16.04
N GLU A 92 3.00 4.98 -17.04
CA GLU A 92 2.11 6.14 -16.92
C GLU A 92 0.89 5.77 -16.10
N TYR A 93 0.25 4.63 -16.38
CA TYR A 93 -0.85 4.13 -15.56
C TYR A 93 -0.44 3.95 -14.10
N LEU A 94 0.70 3.33 -13.83
CA LEU A 94 1.17 3.18 -12.45
C LEU A 94 1.50 4.53 -11.78
N ALA A 95 1.92 5.55 -12.55
CA ALA A 95 2.12 6.90 -12.00
C ALA A 95 0.78 7.55 -11.64
N ASP A 96 -0.26 7.34 -12.45
CA ASP A 96 -1.61 7.80 -12.17
C ASP A 96 -2.24 7.12 -10.96
N VAL A 97 -2.06 5.80 -10.82
CA VAL A 97 -2.49 5.06 -9.62
C VAL A 97 -1.89 5.67 -8.35
N ARG A 98 -0.61 6.06 -8.35
CA ARG A 98 0.06 6.70 -7.20
C ARG A 98 -0.47 8.10 -6.87
N ARG A 99 -1.22 8.74 -7.78
CA ARG A 99 -1.85 10.05 -7.56
C ARG A 99 -3.24 9.93 -6.92
N LEU A 100 -3.84 8.74 -6.95
CA LEU A 100 -5.13 8.49 -6.34
C LEU A 100 -4.99 8.33 -4.81
N PRO A 101 -6.05 8.59 -4.02
CA PRO A 101 -6.08 8.22 -2.61
C PRO A 101 -6.08 6.69 -2.47
N CYS A 102 -5.67 6.20 -1.30
CA CYS A 102 -5.80 4.78 -0.95
C CYS A 102 -7.25 4.35 -1.04
N VAL A 103 -7.54 3.34 -1.87
CA VAL A 103 -8.92 2.90 -2.15
C VAL A 103 -9.60 2.35 -0.90
N ILE A 104 -8.84 1.73 0.01
CA ILE A 104 -9.37 1.25 1.29
C ILE A 104 -9.63 2.40 2.26
N CYS A 105 -8.77 3.41 2.29
CA CYS A 105 -9.03 4.59 3.12
C CYS A 105 -10.31 5.30 2.68
N ASP A 106 -10.50 5.48 1.38
CA ASP A 106 -11.70 6.12 0.82
C ASP A 106 -12.96 5.29 1.10
N ALA A 107 -12.94 3.98 0.78
CA ALA A 107 -14.11 3.12 0.92
C ALA A 107 -14.56 2.89 2.38
N PHE A 108 -13.63 2.86 3.33
CA PHE A 108 -13.91 2.55 4.74
C PHE A 108 -13.82 3.79 5.66
N GLY A 109 -13.66 4.99 5.09
CA GLY A 109 -13.66 6.25 5.85
C GLY A 109 -12.44 6.44 6.76
N PHE A 110 -11.30 5.84 6.41
CA PHE A 110 -10.07 6.01 7.16
C PHE A 110 -9.31 7.28 6.75
N HIS A 111 -8.67 7.94 7.71
CA HIS A 111 -7.67 8.96 7.41
C HIS A 111 -6.37 8.31 6.91
N GLN A 112 -5.96 8.65 5.69
CA GLN A 112 -4.72 8.18 5.07
C GLN A 112 -3.51 8.91 5.68
N GLN A 113 -2.55 8.16 6.22
CA GLN A 113 -1.39 8.71 6.94
C GLN A 113 -0.08 8.67 6.14
N SER A 114 -0.04 7.95 5.02
CA SER A 114 1.13 7.85 4.15
C SER A 114 0.79 8.12 2.68
N PRO A 115 1.78 8.42 1.83
CA PRO A 115 1.59 8.47 0.38
C PRO A 115 1.02 7.17 -0.19
N THR A 116 0.34 7.27 -1.32
CA THR A 116 -0.18 6.13 -2.08
C THR A 116 0.92 5.47 -2.90
N GLU A 117 0.95 4.14 -2.85
CA GLU A 117 1.77 3.28 -3.69
C GLU A 117 0.88 2.47 -4.64
N ALA A 118 1.43 2.05 -5.78
CA ALA A 118 0.75 1.14 -6.69
C ALA A 118 0.97 -0.30 -6.22
N HIS A 119 -0.09 -0.95 -5.76
CA HIS A 119 -0.12 -2.34 -5.32
C HIS A 119 -0.57 -3.25 -6.46
N HIS A 120 0.20 -4.28 -6.79
CA HIS A 120 -0.22 -5.30 -7.74
C HIS A 120 -1.00 -6.39 -7.01
N THR A 121 -2.24 -6.63 -7.41
CA THR A 121 -3.15 -7.54 -6.71
C THR A 121 -2.57 -8.95 -6.51
N ILE A 122 -2.61 -9.44 -5.28
CA ILE A 122 -2.07 -10.73 -4.85
C ILE A 122 -3.14 -11.70 -4.34
N CYS A 123 -4.40 -11.28 -4.21
CA CYS A 123 -5.50 -12.20 -3.90
C CYS A 123 -5.77 -13.14 -5.08
N GLY A 124 -6.01 -14.41 -4.78
CA GLY A 124 -6.16 -15.48 -5.79
C GLY A 124 -4.90 -15.80 -6.61
N CYS A 125 -3.75 -15.17 -6.30
CA CYS A 125 -2.48 -15.45 -6.97
C CYS A 125 -1.68 -16.50 -6.16
N PHE A 126 -1.33 -17.62 -6.80
CA PHE A 126 -0.57 -18.72 -6.18
C PHE A 126 0.90 -18.80 -6.64
N GLY A 127 1.35 -17.83 -7.45
CA GLY A 127 2.70 -17.79 -8.02
C GLY A 127 3.45 -16.51 -7.69
N GLN A 128 4.72 -16.47 -8.10
CA GLN A 128 5.59 -15.29 -8.00
C GLN A 128 5.42 -14.32 -9.18
N ASP A 129 4.44 -14.58 -10.05
CA ASP A 129 4.16 -13.73 -11.20
C ASP A 129 3.34 -12.54 -10.73
N LYS A 130 3.81 -11.35 -11.08
CA LYS A 130 3.13 -10.11 -10.75
C LYS A 130 1.91 -9.98 -11.68
N THR A 131 0.81 -9.39 -11.22
CA THR A 131 -0.35 -9.13 -12.08
C THR A 131 -0.07 -7.99 -13.06
N PRO A 132 -0.78 -7.91 -14.20
CA PRO A 132 -0.63 -6.81 -15.15
C PRO A 132 -0.71 -5.43 -14.50
N ASP A 133 0.00 -4.44 -15.05
CA ASP A 133 0.04 -3.09 -14.45
C ASP A 133 -1.35 -2.44 -14.38
N ARG A 134 -2.27 -2.79 -15.29
CA ARG A 134 -3.67 -2.32 -15.31
C ARG A 134 -4.54 -2.92 -14.20
N GLU A 135 -4.07 -3.95 -13.51
CA GLU A 135 -4.71 -4.52 -12.32
C GLU A 135 -4.16 -3.93 -11.02
N ALA A 136 -3.25 -2.95 -11.09
CA ALA A 136 -2.75 -2.30 -9.88
C ALA A 136 -3.82 -1.40 -9.22
N ILE A 137 -3.85 -1.39 -7.89
CA ILE A 137 -4.75 -0.57 -7.06
C ILE A 137 -3.95 0.41 -6.18
N PRO A 138 -4.52 1.57 -5.80
CA PRO A 138 -3.84 2.55 -4.95
C PRO A 138 -3.98 2.18 -3.48
N LEU A 139 -2.86 1.93 -2.80
CA LEU A 139 -2.84 1.65 -1.35
C LEU A 139 -1.84 2.56 -0.63
N CYS A 140 -2.18 3.01 0.58
CA CYS A 140 -1.20 3.63 1.48
C CYS A 140 -0.28 2.57 2.10
N ASP A 141 0.86 2.93 2.69
CA ASP A 141 1.80 1.99 3.32
C ASP A 141 1.10 1.10 4.35
N GLY A 142 0.24 1.66 5.21
CA GLY A 142 -0.45 0.88 6.23
C GLY A 142 -1.39 -0.18 5.68
N HIS A 143 -1.94 0.05 4.48
CA HIS A 143 -2.75 -0.96 3.79
C HIS A 143 -1.93 -1.82 2.81
N HIS A 144 -0.76 -1.35 2.38
CA HIS A 144 0.09 -2.05 1.43
C HIS A 144 1.11 -2.95 2.14
N GLN A 145 2.13 -2.35 2.75
CA GLN A 145 3.33 -3.04 3.26
C GLN A 145 3.38 -3.11 4.79
N GLY A 146 2.77 -2.16 5.50
CA GLY A 146 2.84 -2.03 6.95
C GLY A 146 4.23 -1.69 7.48
N LYS A 147 5.09 -0.99 6.71
CA LYS A 147 6.49 -0.79 7.13
C LYS A 147 6.64 0.33 8.15
N PHE A 148 5.93 1.43 7.96
CA PHE A 148 6.05 2.64 8.78
C PHE A 148 4.70 3.18 9.27
N ASP A 149 3.61 2.95 8.52
CA ASP A 149 2.24 3.13 9.00
C ASP A 149 1.71 1.79 9.53
N ARG A 150 1.77 1.60 10.85
CA ARG A 150 1.51 0.30 11.53
C ARG A 150 0.10 0.19 12.13
N GLY A 151 -0.79 1.14 11.83
CA GLY A 151 -2.13 1.23 12.44
C GLY A 151 -3.25 0.53 11.66
N ARG A 152 -2.91 -0.22 10.62
CA ARG A 152 -3.83 -0.77 9.62
C ARG A 152 -3.50 -2.23 9.35
N ILE A 153 -4.46 -2.96 8.78
CA ILE A 153 -4.22 -4.31 8.28
C ILE A 153 -3.54 -4.15 6.91
N ALA A 154 -2.25 -4.50 6.81
CA ALA A 154 -1.51 -4.46 5.56
C ALA A 154 -1.63 -5.78 4.81
N ILE A 155 -1.91 -5.72 3.49
CA ILE A 155 -2.15 -6.93 2.70
C ILE A 155 -0.91 -7.84 2.59
N HIS A 156 0.29 -7.27 2.67
CA HIS A 156 1.55 -8.03 2.69
C HIS A 156 1.92 -8.59 4.07
N GLU A 157 1.30 -8.13 5.16
CA GLU A 157 1.51 -8.70 6.49
C GLU A 157 0.56 -9.87 6.76
N ASP A 158 -0.74 -9.68 6.56
CA ASP A 158 -1.75 -10.73 6.72
C ASP A 158 -2.86 -10.62 5.66
N LYS A 159 -2.66 -11.35 4.56
CA LYS A 159 -3.61 -11.40 3.44
C LYS A 159 -4.93 -12.08 3.81
N ALA A 160 -4.95 -12.99 4.79
CA ALA A 160 -6.18 -13.66 5.19
C ALA A 160 -7.07 -12.70 5.99
N LEU A 161 -6.48 -12.02 6.97
CA LEU A 161 -7.14 -10.97 7.73
C LEU A 161 -7.58 -9.81 6.83
N TRP A 162 -6.73 -9.38 5.90
CA TRP A 162 -7.10 -8.38 4.90
C TRP A 162 -8.40 -8.76 4.16
N GLN A 163 -8.47 -9.99 3.65
CA GLN A 163 -9.62 -10.43 2.86
C GLN A 163 -10.89 -10.56 3.69
N ASP A 164 -10.78 -10.95 4.96
CA ASP A 164 -11.90 -11.01 5.88
C ASP A 164 -12.50 -9.61 6.14
N HIS A 165 -11.65 -8.59 6.25
CA HIS A 165 -12.08 -7.22 6.55
C HIS A 165 -12.45 -6.39 5.33
N TYR A 166 -11.74 -6.53 4.22
CA TYR A 166 -11.86 -5.65 3.05
C TYR A 166 -12.23 -6.38 1.76
N GLY A 167 -12.33 -7.71 1.77
CA GLY A 167 -12.51 -8.49 0.54
C GLY A 167 -11.21 -8.64 -0.28
N SER A 168 -11.35 -9.16 -1.50
CA SER A 168 -10.21 -9.41 -2.38
C SER A 168 -9.67 -8.08 -2.92
N ASP A 169 -8.35 -7.90 -2.98
CA ASP A 169 -7.75 -6.70 -3.60
C ASP A 169 -8.16 -6.53 -5.08
N ARG A 170 -8.49 -7.65 -5.76
CA ARG A 170 -9.03 -7.64 -7.13
C ARG A 170 -10.37 -6.93 -7.25
N ASP A 171 -11.16 -6.86 -6.18
CA ASP A 171 -12.50 -6.24 -6.22
C ASP A 171 -12.41 -4.73 -6.45
N TYR A 172 -11.24 -4.14 -6.17
CA TYR A 172 -10.96 -2.71 -6.31
C TYR A 172 -10.33 -2.33 -7.66
N ILE A 173 -10.15 -3.28 -8.59
CA ILE A 173 -9.55 -3.00 -9.91
C ILE A 173 -10.43 -2.05 -10.72
N ALA A 174 -11.73 -2.34 -10.83
CA ALA A 174 -12.65 -1.57 -11.68
C ALA A 174 -12.76 -0.11 -11.20
N ILE A 175 -12.98 0.11 -9.90
CA ILE A 175 -13.06 1.47 -9.33
C ILE A 175 -11.74 2.24 -9.49
N THR A 176 -10.60 1.54 -9.44
CA THR A 176 -9.29 2.16 -9.69
C THR A 176 -9.17 2.61 -11.15
N GLN A 177 -9.54 1.74 -12.09
CA GLN A 177 -9.48 2.06 -13.53
C GLN A 177 -10.38 3.26 -13.85
N ASP A 178 -11.58 3.31 -13.30
CA ASP A 178 -12.49 4.45 -13.43
C ASP A 178 -11.90 5.74 -12.83
N ALA A 179 -11.25 5.63 -11.67
CA ALA A 179 -10.61 6.77 -11.03
C ALA A 179 -9.42 7.30 -11.85
N VAL A 180 -8.63 6.41 -12.47
CA VAL A 180 -7.56 6.80 -13.41
C VAL A 180 -8.17 7.46 -14.66
N ALA A 181 -9.24 6.92 -15.22
CA ALA A 181 -9.92 7.51 -16.37
C ALA A 181 -10.42 8.93 -16.07
N ARG A 182 -11.04 9.14 -14.89
CA ARG A 182 -11.44 10.47 -14.39
C ARG A 182 -10.23 11.40 -14.23
N LEU A 183 -9.13 10.92 -13.65
CA LEU A 183 -7.91 11.72 -13.48
C LEU A 183 -7.34 12.18 -14.83
N ARG A 184 -7.50 11.37 -15.88
CA ARG A 184 -7.07 11.66 -17.25
C ARG A 184 -8.08 12.47 -18.06
N GLY A 185 -9.29 12.71 -17.55
CA GLY A 185 -10.36 13.41 -18.27
C GLY A 185 -11.01 12.57 -19.37
N GLU A 186 -10.97 11.25 -19.24
CA GLU A 186 -11.54 10.30 -20.22
C GLU A 186 -13.02 9.98 -19.95
N THR A 187 -13.56 10.39 -18.79
CA THR A 187 -14.94 10.17 -18.32
C THR A 187 -15.44 11.38 -17.55
#